data_AF-A0A914M439-F1
#
_entry.id   AF-A0A914M439-F1
#
_cell.length_a   1.000
_cell.length_b   1.000
_cell.length_c   1.000
_cell.angle_alpha   90.00
_cell.angle_beta   90.00
_cell.angle_gamma   90.00
#
_symmetry.space_group_name_H-M   'P 1'
#
loop_
_entity.id
_entity.type
_entity.pdbx_description
1 polymer ?
#
loop_
_entity_poly.entity_id
_entity_poly.type
_entity_poly.pdbx_seq_one_letter_code
_entity_poly.pdbx_strand_id
1 'polypeptide(L)' 'MWDNDPKFKKEFQPDFHDYDDGKRHDLEHGHNVPAYNHPTSVRQTFYFTNSAPQNKHINGGHWRIIEEYIL' A
#
# COMPACT_ATOMS: atom_id res chain seq x y z
N MET A 1 5.83 -1.36 -7.19
CA MET A 1 7.04 -2.14 -6.82
C MET A 1 7.15 -2.03 -5.32
N TRP A 2 6.78 -3.07 -4.58
CA TRP A 2 6.76 -3.05 -3.11
C TRP A 2 8.13 -3.41 -2.54
N ASP A 3 8.54 -2.71 -1.48
CA ASP A 3 9.87 -2.87 -0.88
C ASP A 3 9.83 -2.64 0.64
N ASN A 4 10.85 -3.11 1.34
CA ASN A 4 11.03 -2.81 2.76
C ASN A 4 11.44 -1.33 2.92
N ASP A 5 10.93 -0.69 3.96
CA ASP A 5 11.43 0.62 4.39
C ASP A 5 12.82 0.44 5.01
N PRO A 6 13.87 1.09 4.47
CA PRO A 6 15.24 0.96 4.97
C PRO A 6 15.42 1.55 6.38
N LYS A 7 14.45 2.31 6.90
CA LYS A 7 14.50 2.88 8.26
C LYS A 7 14.09 1.90 9.35
N PHE A 8 13.43 0.80 8.99
CA PHE A 8 12.94 -0.20 9.94
C PHE A 8 13.66 -1.52 9.72
N LYS A 9 13.79 -2.31 10.79
CA LYS A 9 14.32 -3.66 10.66
C LYS A 9 13.32 -4.55 9.93
N LYS A 10 13.81 -5.50 9.14
CA LYS A 10 12.97 -6.34 8.27
C LYS A 10 11.98 -7.18 9.08
N GLU A 11 12.36 -7.67 10.25
CA GLU A 11 11.53 -8.49 11.13
C GLU A 11 10.30 -7.76 11.72
N PHE A 12 10.24 -6.43 11.59
CA PHE A 12 9.13 -5.61 12.08
C PHE A 12 8.27 -5.02 10.95
N GLN A 13 8.44 -5.52 9.73
CA GLN A 13 7.69 -5.08 8.56
C GLN A 13 7.03 -6.30 7.91
N PRO A 14 5.87 -6.11 7.25
CA PRO A 14 5.30 -7.16 6.43
C PRO A 14 6.16 -7.39 5.19
N ASP A 15 6.09 -8.59 4.64
CA ASP A 15 6.59 -8.90 3.31
C ASP A 15 5.49 -8.84 2.24
N PHE A 16 5.88 -9.08 0.98
CA PHE A 16 4.94 -9.02 -0.14
C PHE A 16 3.85 -10.10 -0.10
N HIS A 17 4.09 -11.21 0.59
CA HIS A 17 3.21 -12.38 0.57
C HIS A 17 2.29 -12.42 1.81
N ASP A 18 2.56 -11.62 2.85
CA ASP A 18 1.79 -11.58 4.09
C ASP A 18 0.31 -11.19 3.95
N TYR A 19 -0.07 -10.43 2.91
CA TYR A 19 -1.42 -9.86 2.82
C TYR A 19 -2.46 -10.77 2.16
N ASP A 20 -2.17 -11.34 0.99
CA ASP A 20 -3.10 -12.30 0.36
C ASP A 20 -2.44 -13.10 -0.77
N ASP A 21 -1.31 -13.75 -0.46
CA ASP A 21 -0.59 -14.64 -1.38
C ASP A 21 -1.37 -15.94 -1.67
N GLY A 22 -2.45 -15.79 -2.43
CA GLY A 22 -3.48 -16.81 -2.67
C GLY A 22 -4.87 -16.23 -2.94
N LYS A 23 -5.07 -14.91 -2.78
CA LYS A 23 -6.34 -14.18 -3.04
C LYS A 23 -7.54 -14.76 -2.28
N ARG A 24 -7.32 -15.27 -1.08
CA ARG A 24 -8.37 -15.88 -0.25
C ARG A 24 -9.32 -14.83 0.33
N HIS A 25 -8.80 -13.64 0.63
CA HIS A 25 -9.55 -12.58 1.31
C HIS A 25 -9.79 -11.35 0.43
N ASP A 26 -9.36 -11.40 -0.83
CA ASP A 26 -9.40 -10.29 -1.78
C ASP A 26 -8.72 -9.02 -1.23
N LEU A 27 -7.58 -9.21 -0.54
CA LEU A 27 -6.80 -8.11 0.02
C LEU A 27 -5.65 -7.73 -0.94
N GLU A 28 -5.39 -6.44 -0.99
CA GLU A 28 -4.28 -5.82 -1.70
C GLU A 28 -3.41 -5.03 -0.74
N HIS A 29 -2.22 -4.66 -1.19
CA HIS A 29 -1.38 -3.68 -0.50
C HIS A 29 -1.98 -2.29 -0.74
N GLY A 30 -2.92 -1.89 0.11
CA GLY A 30 -3.54 -0.57 0.07
C GLY A 30 -2.58 0.49 0.59
N HIS A 31 -2.46 1.62 -0.11
CA HIS A 31 -1.59 2.72 0.30
C HIS A 31 -2.27 3.54 1.41
N ASN A 32 -1.52 3.91 2.45
CA ASN A 32 -1.96 4.92 3.43
C ASN A 32 -1.72 6.34 2.88
N VAL A 33 -0.50 6.60 2.40
CA VAL A 33 -0.19 7.77 1.56
C VAL A 33 -0.18 7.31 0.09
N PRO A 34 -1.08 7.81 -0.76
CA PRO A 34 -1.18 7.35 -2.15
C PRO A 34 0.05 7.72 -2.97
N ALA A 35 0.31 6.95 -4.03
CA ALA A 35 1.42 7.24 -4.95
C ALA A 35 1.15 8.48 -5.83
N TYR A 36 -0.12 8.78 -6.07
CA TYR A 36 -0.54 9.95 -6.85
C TYR A 36 -0.19 11.24 -6.09
N ASN A 37 0.25 12.26 -6.82
CA ASN A 37 0.68 13.58 -6.29
C ASN A 37 2.01 13.62 -5.49
N HIS A 38 2.85 12.58 -5.59
CA HIS A 38 4.17 12.54 -4.92
C HIS A 38 5.34 12.24 -5.88
N PRO A 39 5.59 13.03 -6.94
CA PRO A 39 6.53 12.69 -8.00
C PRO A 39 7.98 12.49 -7.52
N THR A 40 8.41 13.23 -6.50
CA THR A 40 9.77 13.15 -5.95
C THR A 40 9.93 12.05 -4.89
N SER A 41 8.83 11.50 -4.38
CA SER A 41 8.83 10.51 -3.29
C SER A 41 7.92 9.31 -3.57
N VAL A 42 7.62 9.07 -4.85
CA VAL A 42 6.72 7.97 -5.27
C VAL A 42 7.24 6.62 -4.82
N ARG A 43 8.57 6.42 -4.73
CA ARG A 43 9.13 5.15 -4.28
C ARG A 43 8.78 4.85 -2.82
N GLN A 44 8.81 5.86 -1.96
CA GLN A 44 8.54 5.72 -0.53
C GLN A 44 7.07 5.39 -0.25
N THR A 45 6.15 5.74 -1.15
CA THR A 45 4.74 5.37 -1.00
C THR A 45 4.54 3.86 -1.17
N PHE A 46 5.46 3.16 -1.83
CA PHE A 46 5.43 1.70 -1.98
C PHE A 46 6.22 0.93 -0.91
N TYR A 47 6.62 1.58 0.18
CA TYR A 47 7.16 0.83 1.33
C TYR A 47 6.06 0.07 2.06
N PHE A 48 6.36 -1.13 2.54
CA PHE A 48 5.44 -1.95 3.33
C PHE A 48 4.93 -1.23 4.58
N THR A 49 5.73 -0.32 5.15
CA THR A 49 5.33 0.53 6.28
C THR A 49 4.26 1.57 5.93
N ASN A 50 4.08 1.87 4.64
CA ASN A 50 3.02 2.74 4.14
C ASN A 50 1.82 1.96 3.59
N SER A 51 1.76 0.64 3.81
CA SER A 51 0.62 -0.17 3.36
C SER A 51 -0.04 -0.96 4.46
N ALA A 52 -1.29 -1.33 4.21
CA ALA A 52 -2.06 -2.26 5.01
C ALA A 52 -2.82 -3.23 4.09
N PRO A 53 -3.20 -4.43 4.57
CA PRO A 53 -4.12 -5.28 3.84
C PRO A 53 -5.46 -4.55 3.67
N GLN A 54 -5.82 -4.23 2.44
CA GLN A 54 -7.04 -3.49 2.11
C GLN A 54 -7.89 -4.29 1.14
N ASN A 55 -9.20 -4.38 1.38
CA ASN A 55 -10.10 -5.05 0.45
C ASN A 55 -10.04 -4.39 -0.94
N LYS A 56 -9.83 -5.18 -2.00
CA LYS A 56 -9.64 -4.70 -3.38
C LYS A 56 -10.77 -3.81 -3.88
N HIS A 57 -12.02 -4.06 -3.45
CA HIS A 57 -13.17 -3.27 -3.86
C HIS A 57 -13.23 -1.91 -3.16
N ILE A 58 -12.67 -1.81 -1.94
CA ILE A 58 -12.51 -0.54 -1.24
C ILE A 58 -11.34 0.23 -1.86
N ASN A 59 -10.17 -0.41 -2.01
CA ASN A 59 -8.93 0.16 -2.54
C ASN A 59 -9.15 0.82 -3.92
N GLY A 60 -9.59 0.04 -4.92
CA GLY A 60 -9.84 0.54 -6.26
C GLY A 60 -11.17 1.30 -6.44
N GLY A 61 -12.03 1.30 -5.41
CA GLY A 61 -13.36 1.88 -5.44
C GLY A 61 -13.44 3.23 -4.75
N HIS A 62 -14.22 3.30 -3.67
CA HIS A 62 -14.46 4.56 -2.96
C HIS A 62 -13.20 5.19 -2.39
N TRP A 63 -12.21 4.39 -1.97
CA TRP A 63 -10.96 4.92 -1.42
C TRP A 63 -10.18 5.72 -2.46
N ARG A 64 -9.99 5.17 -3.67
CA ARG A 64 -9.42 5.90 -4.82
C ARG A 64 -10.13 7.22 -5.10
N ILE A 65 -11.47 7.24 -5.08
CA ILE A 65 -12.24 8.47 -5.34
C ILE A 65 -11.99 9.52 -4.26
N ILE A 66 -11.87 9.09 -2.99
CA ILE A 66 -11.55 9.99 -1.89
C ILE A 66 -10.13 10.55 -2.07
N GLU A 67 -9.15 9.70 -2.41
CA GLU A 67 -7.77 10.14 -2.70
C GLU A 67 -7.73 11.17 -3.83
N GLU A 68 -8.46 10.95 -4.92
CA GLU A 68 -8.57 11.87 -6.06
C GLU A 68 -9.26 13.19 -5.72
N TYR A 69 -10.14 13.21 -4.72
CA TYR A 69 -10.84 14.43 -4.29
C TYR A 69 -9.98 15.31 -3.38
N ILE A 70 -9.12 14.71 -2.55
CA ILE A 70 -8.34 15.43 -1.52
C ILE A 70 -6.92 15.83 -1.98
N LEU A 71 -6.46 15.36 -3.14
CA LEU A 71 -5.10 15.58 -3.67
C LEU A 71 -5.11 16.33 -5.01
#